data_AF-R6X8Z1-F1
#
_entry.id   AF-R6X8Z1-F1
#
_cell.length_a   1.000
_cell.length_b   1.000
_cell.length_c   1.000
_cell.angle_alpha   90.00
_cell.angle_beta   90.00
_cell.angle_gamma   90.00
#
_symmetry.space_group_name_H-M   'P 1'
#
loop_
_entity.id
_entity.type
_entity.pdbx_description
1 polymer ?
#
loop_
_entity_poly.entity_id
_entity_poly.type
_entity_poly.pdbx_seq_one_letter_code
_entity_poly.pdbx_strand_id
1 'polypeptide(L)'
;MESQLKQKELYKESILNQVNEIRASSDGVGCPYCGQPVKKSWEWCPSCGHSLVDWCTFCGADIPRGEDECPECGMSRSGIVCPKCGTRNAGGFCRKCNEPLTLAAKKEQERALKDPQFVKAAELAVQAAELLARIEAEEQEVTGQESKEVELPEDVLRLKELLGKTTLRQSGSVADPVEAPALRQAQGPDGKQTQPLDGKQQQAQRPKSKAELRAEYSKIQEELNKALEGMLPPVGSTPQEQRNYFSARKLPVEKVILTKGREAWVCNFCGCWHNCPSECCEPWHGGKWVYEYKEEKILDFK
;
A
#
# COMPACT_ATOMS: atom_id res chain seq x y z
N MET A 1 -23.50 -16.32 6.14
CA MET A 1 -22.19 -17.02 6.22
C MET A 1 -22.05 -18.02 5.07
N GLU A 2 -22.90 -19.06 4.96
CA GLU A 2 -22.82 -20.07 3.88
C GLU A 2 -22.90 -19.50 2.45
N SER A 3 -23.78 -18.53 2.21
CA SER A 3 -23.89 -17.87 0.88
C SER A 3 -22.62 -17.11 0.47
N GLN A 4 -21.94 -16.44 1.42
CA GLN A 4 -20.68 -15.75 1.15
C GLN A 4 -19.51 -16.73 0.96
N LEU A 5 -19.48 -17.84 1.71
CA LEU A 5 -18.49 -18.90 1.51
C LEU A 5 -18.63 -19.54 0.12
N LYS A 6 -19.86 -19.88 -0.29
CA LYS A 6 -20.13 -20.43 -1.62
C LYS A 6 -19.72 -19.45 -2.73
N GLN A 7 -19.98 -18.15 -2.54
CA GLN A 7 -19.56 -17.12 -3.48
C GLN A 7 -18.03 -16.98 -3.57
N LYS A 8 -17.32 -17.06 -2.44
CA LYS A 8 -15.84 -17.05 -2.41
C LYS A 8 -15.24 -18.23 -3.16
N GLU A 9 -15.77 -19.44 -2.96
CA GLU A 9 -15.28 -20.64 -3.66
C GLU A 9 -15.51 -20.54 -5.17
N LEU A 10 -16.68 -20.10 -5.62
CA LEU A 10 -16.97 -19.90 -7.05
C LEU A 10 -16.04 -18.85 -7.67
N TYR A 11 -15.77 -17.75 -6.96
CA TYR A 11 -14.85 -16.72 -7.43
C TYR A 11 -13.42 -17.25 -7.55
N LYS A 12 -12.96 -17.97 -6.52
CA LYS A 12 -11.62 -18.57 -6.48
C LYS A 12 -11.45 -19.60 -7.61
N GLU A 13 -12.43 -20.47 -7.81
CA GLU A 13 -12.44 -21.47 -8.88
C GLU A 13 -12.41 -20.81 -10.26
N SER A 14 -13.20 -19.75 -10.47
CA SER A 14 -13.18 -18.96 -11.70
C SER A 14 -11.81 -18.34 -11.98
N ILE A 15 -11.17 -17.72 -10.99
CA ILE A 15 -9.80 -17.18 -11.14
C ILE A 15 -8.81 -18.30 -11.47
N LEU A 16 -8.86 -19.42 -10.76
CA LEU A 16 -7.93 -20.54 -10.97
C LEU A 16 -8.03 -21.09 -12.39
N ASN A 17 -9.25 -21.26 -12.90
CA ASN A 17 -9.50 -21.72 -14.26
C ASN A 17 -8.94 -20.72 -15.28
N GLN A 18 -9.22 -19.42 -15.11
CA GLN A 18 -8.69 -18.37 -15.98
C GLN A 18 -7.15 -18.32 -15.97
N VAL A 19 -6.52 -18.46 -14.80
CA VAL A 19 -5.04 -18.48 -14.67
C VAL A 19 -4.44 -19.71 -15.34
N ASN A 20 -5.08 -20.88 -15.24
CA ASN A 20 -4.60 -22.10 -15.87
C ASN A 20 -4.69 -22.03 -17.41
N GLU A 21 -5.78 -21.48 -17.96
CA GLU A 21 -5.91 -21.21 -19.39
C GLU A 21 -4.83 -20.24 -19.90
N ILE A 22 -4.59 -19.15 -19.15
CA ILE A 22 -3.55 -18.15 -19.45
C ILE A 22 -2.14 -18.78 -19.44
N ARG A 23 -1.87 -19.73 -18.52
CA ARG A 23 -0.58 -20.41 -18.42
C ARG A 23 -0.37 -21.43 -19.54
N ALA A 24 -1.42 -22.08 -20.01
CA ALA A 24 -1.37 -23.02 -21.13
C ALA A 24 -1.09 -22.32 -22.47
N SER A 25 -1.53 -21.06 -22.63
CA SER A 25 -1.27 -20.20 -23.79
C SER A 25 0.12 -19.55 -23.70
N SER A 26 1.18 -20.29 -24.06
CA SER A 26 2.56 -19.80 -23.96
C SER A 26 3.27 -19.66 -25.31
N ASP A 27 3.35 -18.41 -25.78
CA ASP A 27 4.50 -17.89 -26.52
C ASP A 27 4.84 -16.50 -25.96
N GLY A 28 6.09 -16.30 -25.52
CA GLY A 28 6.58 -14.98 -25.16
C GLY A 28 6.80 -14.17 -26.43
N VAL A 29 6.08 -13.06 -26.59
CA VAL A 29 6.25 -12.12 -27.70
C VAL A 29 6.89 -10.84 -27.14
N GLY A 30 7.71 -10.16 -27.92
CA GLY A 30 8.21 -8.83 -27.53
C GLY A 30 7.10 -7.79 -27.54
N CYS A 31 7.07 -6.90 -26.55
CA CYS A 31 6.16 -5.76 -26.55
C CYS A 31 6.44 -4.89 -27.79
N PRO A 32 5.43 -4.56 -28.61
CA PRO A 32 5.65 -3.77 -29.84
C PRO A 32 6.11 -2.34 -29.58
N TYR A 33 5.98 -1.85 -28.34
CA TYR A 33 6.36 -0.48 -27.96
C TYR A 33 7.74 -0.37 -27.28
N CYS A 34 8.20 -1.43 -26.59
CA CYS A 34 9.44 -1.35 -25.80
C CYS A 34 10.35 -2.58 -25.90
N GLY A 35 9.96 -3.61 -26.65
CA GLY A 35 10.75 -4.83 -26.87
C GLY A 35 10.80 -5.81 -25.68
N GLN A 36 10.36 -5.40 -24.48
CA GLN A 36 10.36 -6.27 -23.30
C GLN A 36 9.42 -7.48 -23.48
N PRO A 37 9.75 -8.66 -22.91
CA PRO A 37 8.95 -9.87 -23.09
C PRO A 37 7.58 -9.71 -22.44
N VAL A 38 6.53 -10.03 -23.20
CA VAL A 38 5.14 -10.05 -22.75
C VAL A 38 4.46 -11.36 -23.17
N LYS A 39 3.39 -11.73 -22.48
CA LYS A 39 2.54 -12.85 -22.88
C LYS A 39 1.43 -12.35 -23.79
N LYS A 40 1.00 -13.17 -24.77
CA LYS A 40 -0.13 -12.86 -25.66
C LYS A 40 -1.44 -12.58 -24.89
N SER A 41 -1.60 -13.21 -23.72
CA SER A 41 -2.76 -13.06 -22.83
C SER A 41 -2.72 -11.81 -21.95
N TRP A 42 -1.65 -11.01 -21.99
CA TRP A 42 -1.58 -9.79 -21.19
C TRP A 42 -2.33 -8.64 -21.84
N GLU A 43 -3.11 -7.91 -21.04
CA GLU A 43 -3.82 -6.71 -21.50
C GLU A 43 -2.91 -5.50 -21.65
N TRP A 44 -1.79 -5.44 -20.91
CA TRP A 44 -0.84 -4.34 -20.96
C TRP A 44 0.59 -4.80 -20.69
N CYS A 45 1.56 -4.02 -21.15
CA CYS A 45 2.97 -4.27 -20.86
C CYS A 45 3.31 -3.77 -19.44
N PRO A 46 3.83 -4.62 -18.54
CA PRO A 46 4.22 -4.20 -17.18
C PRO A 46 5.43 -3.27 -17.19
N SER A 47 6.23 -3.27 -18.26
CA SER A 47 7.44 -2.45 -18.38
C SER A 47 7.11 -1.03 -18.81
N CYS A 48 6.41 -0.85 -19.94
CA CYS A 48 6.13 0.48 -20.52
C CYS A 48 4.70 1.00 -20.30
N GLY A 49 3.78 0.16 -19.82
CA GLY A 49 2.39 0.55 -19.51
C GLY A 49 1.46 0.73 -20.71
N HIS A 50 1.88 0.38 -21.93
CA HIS A 50 1.01 0.40 -23.12
C HIS A 50 0.02 -0.77 -23.11
N SER A 51 -1.20 -0.51 -23.62
CA SER A 51 -2.16 -1.57 -23.92
C SER A 51 -1.60 -2.53 -24.98
N LEU A 52 -1.90 -3.82 -24.82
CA LEU A 52 -1.55 -4.90 -25.74
C LEU A 52 -2.79 -5.50 -26.42
N VAL A 53 -3.98 -4.95 -26.12
CA VAL A 53 -5.28 -5.41 -26.62
C VAL A 53 -5.97 -4.32 -27.43
N ASP A 54 -6.86 -4.76 -28.32
CA ASP A 54 -7.57 -3.89 -29.28
C ASP A 54 -8.83 -3.23 -28.68
N TRP A 55 -9.28 -3.69 -27.51
CA TRP A 55 -10.41 -3.14 -26.75
C TRP A 55 -9.95 -2.21 -25.62
N CYS A 56 -10.87 -1.42 -25.07
CA CYS A 56 -10.59 -0.40 -24.07
C CYS A 56 -10.26 -0.98 -22.70
N THR A 57 -9.02 -0.87 -22.26
CA THR A 57 -8.57 -1.40 -20.95
C THR A 57 -9.17 -0.68 -19.73
N PHE A 58 -9.88 0.44 -19.94
CA PHE A 58 -10.53 1.23 -18.88
C PHE A 58 -11.99 0.85 -18.62
N CYS A 59 -12.79 0.60 -19.67
CA CYS A 59 -14.22 0.26 -19.55
C CYS A 59 -14.60 -1.11 -20.15
N GLY A 60 -13.73 -1.72 -20.95
CA GLY A 60 -13.97 -3.01 -21.60
C GLY A 60 -14.65 -2.93 -22.96
N ALA A 61 -15.05 -1.74 -23.43
CA ALA A 61 -15.69 -1.57 -24.74
C ALA A 61 -14.72 -1.78 -25.89
N ASP A 62 -15.22 -2.25 -27.03
CA ASP A 62 -14.43 -2.32 -28.26
C ASP A 62 -14.05 -0.92 -28.76
N ILE A 63 -12.81 -0.77 -29.21
CA ILE A 63 -12.34 0.46 -29.86
C ILE A 63 -12.18 0.14 -31.35
N PRO A 64 -12.95 0.79 -32.24
CA PRO A 64 -12.78 0.61 -33.68
C PRO A 64 -11.34 0.81 -34.17
N ARG A 65 -11.00 0.17 -35.28
CA ARG A 65 -9.68 0.35 -35.92
C ARG A 65 -9.59 1.77 -36.47
N GLY A 66 -8.47 2.45 -36.19
CA GLY A 66 -8.22 3.82 -36.62
C GLY A 66 -8.70 4.90 -35.63
N GLU A 67 -9.37 4.53 -34.55
CA GLU A 67 -9.72 5.46 -33.47
C GLU A 67 -8.67 5.47 -32.36
N ASP A 68 -8.31 6.67 -31.89
CA ASP A 68 -7.34 6.86 -30.80
C ASP A 68 -8.01 6.94 -29.42
N GLU A 69 -9.33 7.14 -29.37
CA GLU A 69 -10.14 7.31 -28.16
C GLU A 69 -11.28 6.30 -28.13
N CYS A 70 -11.64 5.84 -26.93
CA CYS A 70 -12.77 4.93 -26.76
C CYS A 70 -14.10 5.69 -26.88
N PRO A 71 -15.05 5.26 -27.73
CA PRO A 71 -16.33 5.94 -27.92
C PRO A 71 -17.23 5.90 -26.66
N GLU A 72 -17.05 4.89 -25.79
CA GLU A 72 -17.87 4.72 -24.59
C GLU A 72 -17.38 5.53 -23.38
N CYS A 73 -16.06 5.69 -23.21
CA CYS A 73 -15.51 6.33 -22.01
C CYS A 73 -14.56 7.49 -22.29
N GLY A 74 -14.28 7.81 -23.56
CA GLY A 74 -13.39 8.89 -23.98
C GLY A 74 -11.91 8.68 -23.64
N MET A 75 -11.53 7.50 -23.13
CA MET A 75 -10.14 7.24 -22.77
C MET A 75 -9.30 6.88 -24.00
N SER A 76 -8.10 7.45 -24.07
CA SER A 76 -7.16 7.16 -25.16
C SER A 76 -6.65 5.72 -25.12
N ARG A 77 -6.52 5.11 -26.30
CA ARG A 77 -5.90 3.80 -26.55
C ARG A 77 -4.44 3.75 -26.09
N SER A 78 -3.72 4.89 -26.09
CA SER A 78 -2.34 4.97 -25.61
C SER A 78 -2.20 4.95 -24.08
N GLY A 79 -3.32 4.94 -23.35
CA GLY A 79 -3.36 4.99 -21.90
C GLY A 79 -3.19 6.41 -21.32
N ILE A 80 -3.06 6.50 -20.00
CA ILE A 80 -3.00 7.75 -19.24
C ILE A 80 -1.68 7.86 -18.47
N VAL A 81 -1.05 9.04 -18.51
CA VAL A 81 0.13 9.36 -17.71
C VAL A 81 -0.33 9.88 -16.35
N CYS A 82 0.16 9.26 -15.27
CA CYS A 82 -0.18 9.68 -13.92
C CYS A 82 0.38 11.09 -13.66
N PRO A 83 -0.46 12.08 -13.28
CA PRO A 83 0.00 13.45 -13.02
C PRO A 83 0.88 13.55 -11.78
N LYS A 84 0.78 12.58 -10.84
CA LYS A 84 1.54 12.57 -9.60
C LYS A 84 2.97 12.06 -9.77
N CYS A 85 3.18 11.03 -10.61
CA CYS A 85 4.48 10.33 -10.68
C CYS A 85 5.00 10.10 -12.11
N GLY A 86 4.31 10.59 -13.13
CA GLY A 86 4.71 10.47 -14.54
C GLY A 86 4.63 9.06 -15.13
N THR A 87 4.17 8.06 -14.37
CA THR A 87 4.08 6.67 -14.86
C THR A 87 2.90 6.53 -15.82
N ARG A 88 3.10 5.88 -16.99
CA ARG A 88 2.03 5.53 -17.94
C ARG A 88 1.24 4.31 -17.47
N ASN A 89 -0.08 4.35 -17.63
CA ASN A 89 -1.00 3.30 -17.18
C ASN A 89 -2.08 3.02 -18.23
N ALA A 90 -2.45 1.75 -18.34
CA ALA A 90 -3.60 1.29 -19.11
C ALA A 90 -4.82 0.96 -18.22
N GLY A 91 -4.79 1.31 -16.93
CA GLY A 91 -5.85 1.02 -15.98
C GLY A 91 -6.33 2.27 -15.22
N GLY A 92 -7.45 2.12 -14.51
CA GLY A 92 -8.07 3.21 -13.74
C GLY A 92 -7.21 3.76 -12.61
N PHE A 93 -6.26 2.98 -12.09
CA PHE A 93 -5.35 3.36 -11.00
C PHE A 93 -3.89 3.31 -11.46
N CYS A 94 -3.06 4.18 -10.90
CA CYS A 94 -1.64 4.20 -11.19
C CYS A 94 -0.94 2.96 -10.61
N ARG A 95 -0.23 2.21 -11.44
CA ARG A 95 0.51 1.01 -11.02
C ARG A 95 1.70 1.28 -10.09
N LYS A 96 2.15 2.54 -9.98
CA LYS A 96 3.29 2.94 -9.13
C LYS A 96 2.84 3.54 -7.80
N CYS A 97 1.87 4.47 -7.83
CA CYS A 97 1.47 5.22 -6.63
C CYS A 97 0.00 5.04 -6.23
N ASN A 98 -0.73 4.14 -6.91
CA ASN A 98 -2.15 3.85 -6.73
C ASN A 98 -3.08 5.09 -6.82
N GLU A 99 -2.64 6.16 -7.48
CA GLU A 99 -3.46 7.34 -7.73
C GLU A 99 -4.63 6.98 -8.66
N PRO A 100 -5.89 7.32 -8.35
CA PRO A 100 -7.03 7.12 -9.25
C PRO A 100 -6.97 8.10 -10.43
N LEU A 101 -6.83 7.56 -11.64
CA LEU A 101 -6.59 8.33 -12.85
C LEU A 101 -7.87 8.60 -13.65
N THR A 102 -8.90 7.77 -13.50
CA THR A 102 -10.17 7.91 -14.21
C THR A 102 -11.32 8.31 -13.29
N LEU A 103 -12.41 8.82 -13.86
CA LEU A 103 -13.62 9.13 -13.10
C LEU A 103 -14.20 7.87 -12.43
N ALA A 104 -14.18 6.72 -13.11
CA ALA A 104 -14.62 5.45 -12.55
C ALA A 104 -13.76 5.03 -11.35
N ALA A 105 -12.44 5.18 -11.44
CA ALA A 105 -11.52 4.90 -10.33
C ALA A 105 -11.76 5.82 -9.12
N LYS A 106 -11.96 7.12 -9.36
CA LYS A 106 -12.27 8.09 -8.29
C LYS A 106 -13.57 7.75 -7.58
N LYS A 107 -14.64 7.45 -8.33
CA LYS A 107 -15.92 7.00 -7.76
C LYS A 107 -15.76 5.72 -6.93
N GLU A 108 -14.96 4.77 -7.40
CA GLU A 108 -14.72 3.53 -6.65
C GLU A 108 -13.92 3.78 -5.37
N GLN A 109 -12.93 4.68 -5.39
CA GLN A 109 -12.22 5.09 -4.19
C GLN A 109 -13.16 5.74 -3.17
N GLU A 110 -14.07 6.62 -3.60
CA GLU A 110 -15.08 7.19 -2.73
C GLU A 110 -16.03 6.14 -2.13
N ARG A 111 -16.37 5.09 -2.90
CA ARG A 111 -17.15 3.95 -2.40
C ARG A 111 -16.37 3.17 -1.35
N ALA A 112 -15.10 2.88 -1.59
CA ALA A 112 -14.23 2.20 -0.64
C ALA A 112 -14.14 2.96 0.69
N LEU A 113 -13.94 4.29 0.65
CA LEU A 113 -13.87 5.13 1.85
C LEU A 113 -15.16 5.16 2.68
N LYS A 114 -16.30 4.81 2.09
CA LYS A 114 -17.61 4.71 2.77
C LYS A 114 -17.95 3.28 3.19
N ASP A 115 -17.16 2.30 2.78
CA ASP A 115 -17.37 0.89 3.05
C ASP A 115 -16.90 0.56 4.48
N PRO A 116 -17.81 0.20 5.41
CA PRO A 116 -17.45 -0.03 6.81
C PRO A 116 -16.42 -1.15 6.98
N GLN A 117 -16.43 -2.14 6.08
CA GLN A 117 -15.49 -3.25 6.14
C GLN A 117 -14.07 -2.79 5.74
N PHE A 118 -13.98 -1.92 4.72
CA PHE A 118 -12.70 -1.33 4.32
C PHE A 118 -12.17 -0.35 5.37
N VAL A 119 -13.05 0.50 5.93
CA VAL A 119 -12.68 1.44 7.01
C VAL A 119 -12.13 0.68 8.21
N LYS A 120 -12.80 -0.39 8.65
CA LYS A 120 -12.31 -1.25 9.73
C LYS A 120 -10.96 -1.90 9.39
N ALA A 121 -10.78 -2.38 8.16
CA ALA A 121 -9.50 -2.95 7.73
C ALA A 121 -8.38 -1.90 7.74
N ALA A 122 -8.66 -0.68 7.29
CA ALA A 122 -7.71 0.43 7.35
C ALA A 122 -7.33 0.80 8.80
N GLU A 123 -8.30 0.85 9.73
CA GLU A 123 -8.04 1.06 11.15
C GLU A 123 -7.16 -0.04 11.75
N LEU A 124 -7.44 -1.31 11.44
CA LEU A 124 -6.62 -2.45 11.89
C LEU A 124 -5.19 -2.37 11.32
N ALA A 125 -5.02 -1.94 10.08
CA ALA A 125 -3.70 -1.75 9.48
C ALA A 125 -2.90 -0.64 10.18
N VAL A 126 -3.56 0.48 10.54
CA VAL A 126 -2.95 1.55 11.34
C VAL A 126 -2.53 1.02 12.72
N GLN A 127 -3.41 0.30 13.42
CA GLN A 127 -3.09 -0.29 14.73
C GLN A 127 -1.93 -1.30 14.64
N ALA A 128 -1.90 -2.11 13.58
CA ALA A 128 -0.82 -3.04 13.34
C ALA A 128 0.52 -2.32 13.13
N ALA A 129 0.54 -1.23 12.36
CA ALA A 129 1.74 -0.43 12.13
C ALA A 129 2.24 0.24 13.42
N GLU A 130 1.34 0.82 14.22
CA GLU A 130 1.68 1.38 15.54
C GLU A 130 2.27 0.32 16.49
N LEU A 131 1.72 -0.89 16.51
CA LEU A 131 2.24 -1.99 17.32
C LEU A 131 3.62 -2.45 16.84
N LEU A 132 3.85 -2.53 15.53
CA LEU A 132 5.19 -2.83 14.99
C LEU A 132 6.20 -1.79 15.42
N ALA A 133 5.86 -0.51 15.30
CA ALA A 133 6.75 0.59 15.69
C ALA A 133 7.09 0.53 17.19
N ARG A 134 6.13 0.13 18.05
CA ARG A 134 6.38 -0.11 19.48
C ARG A 134 7.26 -1.34 19.74
N ILE A 135 7.08 -2.43 19.00
CA ILE A 135 7.91 -3.63 19.11
C ILE A 135 9.36 -3.30 18.74
N GLU A 136 9.56 -2.48 17.71
CA GLU A 136 10.87 -2.03 17.26
C GLU A 136 11.55 -1.11 18.27
N ALA A 137 10.82 -0.16 18.86
CA ALA A 137 11.36 0.72 19.91
C ALA A 137 11.85 -0.08 21.14
N GLU A 138 11.07 -1.05 21.60
CA GLU A 138 11.48 -1.95 22.70
C GLU A 138 12.72 -2.79 22.33
N GLU A 139 12.89 -3.13 21.05
CA GLU A 139 14.10 -3.81 20.57
C GLU A 139 15.34 -2.92 20.62
N GLN A 140 15.20 -1.64 20.26
CA GLN A 140 16.30 -0.67 20.29
C GLN A 140 16.74 -0.31 21.72
N GLU A 141 15.80 -0.23 22.67
CA GLU A 141 16.12 -0.03 24.09
C GLU A 141 16.93 -1.21 24.66
N VAL A 142 16.62 -2.44 24.24
CA VAL A 142 17.36 -3.64 24.66
C VAL A 142 18.75 -3.72 24.02
N THR A 143 18.96 -3.18 22.82
CA THR A 143 20.26 -3.16 22.13
C THR A 143 21.13 -1.96 22.48
N GLY A 144 20.64 -1.02 23.30
CA GLY A 144 21.40 0.14 23.79
C GLY A 144 21.65 1.21 22.71
N GLN A 145 20.85 1.22 21.64
CA GLN A 145 20.88 2.28 20.63
C GLN A 145 20.03 3.46 21.13
N GLU A 146 20.49 4.71 20.94
CA GLU A 146 19.74 5.92 21.35
C GLU A 146 18.32 5.89 20.78
N SER A 147 17.33 6.10 21.65
CA SER A 147 15.90 6.09 21.35
C SER A 147 15.56 7.17 20.32
N LYS A 148 15.46 6.78 19.05
CA LYS A 148 14.84 7.63 18.04
C LYS A 148 13.33 7.69 18.28
N GLU A 149 12.78 8.88 18.10
CA GLU A 149 11.35 9.13 18.13
C GLU A 149 10.63 8.21 17.13
N VAL A 150 9.56 7.54 17.58
CA VAL A 150 8.83 6.53 16.80
C VAL A 150 8.02 7.23 15.71
N GLU A 151 8.64 7.50 14.56
CA GLU A 151 7.96 8.06 13.40
C GLU A 151 7.16 6.98 12.67
N LEU A 152 5.84 7.17 12.56
CA LEU A 152 5.00 6.30 11.76
C LEU A 152 5.30 6.51 10.26
N PRO A 153 5.24 5.44 9.46
CA PRO A 153 5.40 5.54 8.01
C PRO A 153 4.45 6.57 7.38
N GLU A 154 4.92 7.32 6.37
CA GLU A 154 4.16 8.44 5.76
C GLU A 154 2.80 7.98 5.19
N ASP A 155 2.72 6.74 4.72
CA ASP A 155 1.47 6.13 4.26
C ASP A 155 0.49 5.79 5.37
N VAL A 156 0.97 5.38 6.54
CA VAL A 156 0.13 5.19 7.73
C VAL A 156 -0.41 6.54 8.18
N LEU A 157 0.39 7.60 8.14
CA LEU A 157 -0.06 8.97 8.41
C LEU A 157 -1.10 9.43 7.38
N ARG A 158 -0.87 9.18 6.09
CA ARG A 158 -1.83 9.48 5.02
C ARG A 158 -3.12 8.68 5.17
N LEU A 159 -3.04 7.41 5.57
CA LEU A 159 -4.19 6.56 5.82
C LEU A 159 -5.00 7.07 7.02
N LYS A 160 -4.32 7.45 8.11
CA LYS A 160 -4.95 8.13 9.26
C LYS A 160 -5.64 9.42 8.85
N GLU A 161 -5.00 10.25 8.03
CA GLU A 161 -5.60 11.50 7.54
C GLU A 161 -6.85 11.22 6.70
N LEU A 162 -6.81 10.21 5.83
CA LEU A 162 -7.97 9.78 5.02
C LEU A 162 -9.13 9.29 5.90
N LEU A 163 -8.85 8.52 6.96
CA LEU A 163 -9.84 8.09 7.96
C LEU A 163 -10.37 9.28 8.81
N GLY A 164 -9.53 10.27 9.09
CA GLY A 164 -9.93 11.50 9.80
C GLY A 164 -10.87 12.37 8.98
N LYS A 165 -10.65 12.47 7.66
CA LYS A 165 -11.50 13.25 6.75
C LYS A 165 -12.89 12.65 6.56
N THR A 166 -13.04 11.32 6.67
CA THR A 166 -14.33 10.64 6.53
C THR A 166 -15.18 10.73 7.80
N THR A 167 -14.56 10.64 8.97
CA THR A 167 -15.24 10.80 10.27
C THR A 167 -15.75 12.22 10.50
N LEU A 168 -15.01 13.25 10.05
CA LEU A 168 -15.44 14.65 10.13
C LEU A 168 -16.63 14.98 9.21
N ARG A 169 -16.80 14.27 8.08
CA ARG A 169 -17.92 14.49 7.14
C ARG A 169 -19.23 13.84 7.59
N GLN A 170 -19.20 12.85 8.48
CA GLN A 170 -20.42 12.23 9.01
C GLN A 170 -21.05 13.03 10.15
N SER A 171 -20.32 13.99 10.75
CA SER A 171 -20.78 14.83 11.86
C SER A 171 -21.12 16.28 11.49
N GLY A 172 -21.00 16.68 10.22
CA GLY A 172 -21.17 18.07 9.78
C GLY A 172 -22.45 18.33 8.99
N SER A 173 -23.48 18.79 9.68
CA SER A 173 -24.55 19.64 9.12
C SER A 173 -23.94 20.78 8.31
N VAL A 174 -24.53 21.11 7.16
CA VAL A 174 -24.21 22.29 6.36
C VAL A 174 -24.38 23.58 7.20
N ALA A 175 -23.35 24.40 7.25
CA ALA A 175 -23.44 25.83 7.52
C ALA A 175 -22.25 26.53 6.84
N ASP A 176 -22.57 27.42 5.90
CA ASP A 176 -21.64 28.29 5.18
C ASP A 176 -20.84 29.23 6.10
N PRO A 177 -19.67 29.73 5.66
CA PRO A 177 -18.76 30.49 6.51
C PRO A 177 -19.17 31.96 6.58
N VAL A 178 -19.10 32.54 7.78
CA VAL A 178 -19.12 34.00 7.96
C VAL A 178 -17.92 34.43 8.78
N GLU A 179 -17.26 35.47 8.28
CA GLU A 179 -15.96 36.04 8.67
C GLU A 179 -15.76 36.36 10.15
N ALA A 180 -14.49 36.23 10.56
CA ALA A 180 -13.95 36.76 11.81
C ALA A 180 -13.88 38.30 11.81
N PRO A 181 -13.82 38.93 13.00
CA PRO A 181 -12.60 39.68 13.27
C PRO A 181 -12.07 39.59 14.71
N ALA A 182 -10.73 39.46 14.76
CA ALA A 182 -9.74 40.11 15.62
C ALA A 182 -9.94 40.31 17.15
N LEU A 183 -9.01 39.67 17.89
CA LEU A 183 -8.12 40.22 18.93
C LEU A 183 -8.71 41.23 19.95
N ARG A 184 -8.72 40.84 21.24
CA ARG A 184 -8.07 41.61 22.33
C ARG A 184 -7.63 40.72 23.49
N GLN A 185 -6.39 40.94 23.92
CA GLN A 185 -5.80 40.47 25.18
C GLN A 185 -6.37 41.27 26.36
N ALA A 186 -6.56 40.64 27.52
CA ALA A 186 -6.49 41.30 28.82
C ALA A 186 -6.23 40.28 29.94
N GLN A 187 -5.33 40.66 30.83
CA GLN A 187 -4.83 39.95 32.00
C GLN A 187 -5.92 39.85 33.11
N GLY A 188 -5.75 38.88 34.03
CA GLY A 188 -6.59 38.66 35.23
C GLY A 188 -6.51 39.80 36.29
N PRO A 189 -6.98 39.62 37.55
CA PRO A 189 -6.93 38.39 38.36
C PRO A 189 -8.20 38.10 39.23
N ASP A 190 -8.03 37.17 40.18
CA ASP A 190 -8.84 36.92 41.40
C ASP A 190 -9.94 35.82 41.39
N GLY A 191 -9.49 34.61 41.69
CA GLY A 191 -9.86 33.90 42.93
C GLY A 191 -11.33 33.56 43.19
N LYS A 192 -11.71 32.29 42.96
CA LYS A 192 -12.56 31.54 43.92
C LYS A 192 -12.53 30.02 43.73
N GLN A 193 -12.01 29.38 44.78
CA GLN A 193 -12.46 28.13 45.39
C GLN A 193 -12.72 26.90 44.51
N THR A 194 -11.75 26.00 44.60
CA THR A 194 -11.83 24.55 44.43
C THR A 194 -12.98 23.90 45.20
N GLN A 195 -13.73 23.03 44.53
CA GLN A 195 -14.24 21.80 45.13
C GLN A 195 -13.79 20.59 44.30
N PRO A 196 -13.49 19.44 44.93
CA PRO A 196 -12.82 18.32 44.28
C PRO A 196 -13.85 17.39 43.62
N LEU A 197 -13.74 17.19 42.31
CA LEU A 197 -14.47 16.17 41.60
C LEU A 197 -13.56 14.96 41.38
N ASP A 198 -13.80 13.97 42.24
CA ASP A 198 -13.67 12.53 42.07
C ASP A 198 -12.55 12.01 41.15
N GLY A 199 -11.51 11.52 41.82
CA GLY A 199 -10.45 10.71 41.23
C GLY A 199 -11.00 9.45 40.59
N LYS A 200 -11.19 9.48 39.27
CA LYS A 200 -11.02 8.26 38.47
C LYS A 200 -9.55 7.91 38.50
N GLN A 201 -9.25 6.92 39.34
CA GLN A 201 -8.00 6.17 39.35
C GLN A 201 -7.62 5.83 37.91
N GLN A 202 -6.66 6.55 37.35
CA GLN A 202 -5.90 6.07 36.21
C GLN A 202 -5.11 4.88 36.73
N GLN A 203 -5.64 3.67 36.54
CA GLN A 203 -4.85 2.46 36.67
C GLN A 203 -3.70 2.62 35.67
N ALA A 204 -2.51 2.88 36.19
CA ALA A 204 -1.27 2.80 35.44
C ALA A 204 -1.17 1.36 34.90
N GLN A 205 -1.53 1.18 33.63
CA GLN A 205 -1.43 -0.11 32.98
C GLN A 205 0.05 -0.48 32.93
N ARG A 206 0.40 -1.64 33.49
CA ARG A 206 1.76 -2.19 33.41
C ARG A 206 2.21 -2.17 31.94
N PRO A 207 3.44 -1.73 31.62
CA PRO A 207 3.94 -1.82 30.26
C PRO A 207 3.86 -3.28 29.78
N LYS A 208 3.23 -3.48 28.62
CA LYS A 208 3.11 -4.80 27.99
C LYS A 208 4.50 -5.28 27.60
N SER A 209 4.82 -6.53 27.88
CA SER A 209 6.05 -7.17 27.45
C SER A 209 6.11 -7.31 25.92
N LYS A 210 7.32 -7.41 25.36
CA LYS A 210 7.55 -7.68 23.93
C LYS A 210 6.77 -8.89 23.40
N ALA A 211 6.67 -9.96 24.19
CA ALA A 211 5.91 -11.15 23.83
C ALA A 211 4.39 -10.87 23.75
N GLU A 212 3.85 -10.08 24.68
CA GLU A 212 2.45 -9.66 24.67
C GLU A 212 2.15 -8.75 23.47
N LEU A 213 3.04 -7.83 23.13
CA LEU A 213 2.89 -6.95 21.95
C LEU A 213 2.90 -7.74 20.63
N ARG A 214 3.80 -8.73 20.48
CA ARG A 214 3.86 -9.60 19.29
C ARG A 214 2.61 -10.47 19.16
N ALA A 215 2.07 -10.97 20.28
CA ALA A 215 0.82 -11.74 20.27
C ALA A 215 -0.38 -10.87 19.87
N GLU A 216 -0.45 -9.62 20.35
CA GLU A 216 -1.47 -8.65 19.96
C GLU A 216 -1.39 -8.30 18.47
N TYR A 217 -0.18 -8.05 17.96
CA TYR A 217 0.07 -7.83 16.54
C TYR A 217 -0.42 -9.02 15.68
N SER A 218 -0.12 -10.26 16.09
CA SER A 218 -0.58 -11.46 15.36
C SER A 218 -2.10 -11.52 15.27
N LYS A 219 -2.82 -11.22 16.36
CA LYS A 219 -4.29 -11.20 16.38
C LYS A 219 -4.84 -10.13 15.44
N ILE A 220 -4.27 -8.93 15.46
CA ILE A 220 -4.70 -7.84 14.57
C ILE A 220 -4.43 -8.19 13.11
N GLN A 221 -3.31 -8.84 12.80
CA GLN A 221 -3.02 -9.33 11.45
C GLN A 221 -4.05 -10.37 10.99
N GLU A 222 -4.45 -11.30 11.86
CA GLU A 222 -5.50 -12.28 11.54
C GLU A 222 -6.85 -11.60 11.29
N GLU A 223 -7.24 -10.63 12.12
CA GLU A 223 -8.46 -9.86 11.94
C GLU A 223 -8.43 -9.02 10.66
N LEU A 224 -7.29 -8.39 10.35
CA LEU A 224 -7.07 -7.63 9.13
C LEU A 224 -7.20 -8.54 7.90
N ASN A 225 -6.48 -9.67 7.88
CA ASN A 225 -6.56 -10.62 6.77
C ASN A 225 -7.98 -11.12 6.56
N LYS A 226 -8.70 -11.45 7.64
CA LYS A 226 -10.10 -11.86 7.59
C LYS A 226 -11.01 -10.76 7.02
N ALA A 227 -10.77 -9.49 7.37
CA ALA A 227 -11.51 -8.36 6.84
C ALA A 227 -11.25 -8.16 5.34
N LEU A 228 -9.99 -8.27 4.91
CA LEU A 228 -9.58 -8.17 3.50
C LEU A 228 -10.17 -9.30 2.64
N GLU A 229 -10.08 -10.55 3.11
CA GLU A 229 -10.62 -11.72 2.41
C GLU A 229 -12.14 -11.68 2.22
N GLY A 230 -12.86 -10.92 3.04
CA GLY A 230 -14.30 -10.73 2.92
C GLY A 230 -14.72 -9.75 1.83
N MET A 231 -13.79 -8.94 1.31
CA MET A 231 -14.12 -7.88 0.33
C MET A 231 -14.11 -8.46 -1.08
N LEU A 232 -15.29 -8.60 -1.67
CA LEU A 232 -15.48 -9.05 -3.05
C LEU A 232 -16.21 -7.98 -3.86
N PRO A 233 -15.87 -7.85 -5.15
CA PRO A 233 -16.58 -6.94 -6.04
C PRO A 233 -18.06 -7.34 -6.15
N PRO A 234 -18.96 -6.39 -6.44
CA PRO A 234 -20.37 -6.67 -6.66
C PRO A 234 -20.57 -7.77 -7.72
N VAL A 235 -21.60 -8.60 -7.53
CA VAL A 235 -21.93 -9.68 -8.47
C VAL A 235 -22.25 -9.08 -9.84
N GLY A 236 -21.70 -9.67 -10.90
CA GLY A 236 -21.88 -9.19 -12.27
C GLY A 236 -20.96 -8.03 -12.68
N SER A 237 -20.03 -7.60 -11.82
CA SER A 237 -19.05 -6.57 -12.18
C SER A 237 -18.18 -7.02 -13.35
N THR A 238 -17.94 -6.12 -14.30
CA THR A 238 -17.01 -6.37 -15.42
C THR A 238 -15.57 -6.54 -14.91
N PRO A 239 -14.66 -7.15 -15.69
CA PRO A 239 -13.26 -7.27 -15.29
C PRO A 239 -12.61 -5.91 -14.92
N GLN A 240 -12.98 -4.84 -15.62
CA GLN A 240 -12.46 -3.49 -15.38
C GLN A 240 -13.00 -2.91 -14.07
N GLU A 241 -14.28 -3.15 -13.77
CA GLU A 241 -14.89 -2.77 -12.50
C GLU A 241 -14.29 -3.54 -11.33
N GLN A 242 -14.07 -4.86 -11.48
CA GLN A 242 -13.39 -5.67 -10.48
C GLN A 242 -11.98 -5.15 -10.20
N ARG A 243 -11.21 -4.81 -11.25
CA ARG A 243 -9.87 -4.20 -11.08
C ARG A 243 -9.93 -2.89 -10.29
N ASN A 244 -10.89 -2.03 -10.61
CA ASN A 244 -11.07 -0.77 -9.89
C ASN A 244 -11.47 -1.03 -8.43
N TYR A 245 -12.36 -1.99 -8.18
CA TYR A 245 -12.82 -2.37 -6.84
C TYR A 245 -11.66 -2.77 -5.93
N PHE A 246 -10.80 -3.68 -6.40
CA PHE A 246 -9.63 -4.12 -5.64
C PHE A 246 -8.59 -3.01 -5.50
N SER A 247 -8.32 -2.25 -6.58
CA SER A 247 -7.33 -1.17 -6.55
C SER A 247 -7.71 -0.04 -5.59
N ALA A 248 -9.01 0.28 -5.49
CA ALA A 248 -9.55 1.25 -4.54
C ALA A 248 -9.43 0.81 -3.07
N ARG A 249 -9.37 -0.50 -2.83
CA ARG A 249 -9.31 -1.13 -1.50
C ARG A 249 -7.94 -1.68 -1.15
N LYS A 250 -6.90 -1.24 -1.86
CA LYS A 250 -5.53 -1.56 -1.47
C LYS A 250 -5.14 -0.74 -0.26
N LEU A 251 -4.58 -1.41 0.73
CA LEU A 251 -3.98 -0.73 1.88
C LEU A 251 -2.51 -0.48 1.54
N PRO A 252 -2.02 0.76 1.72
CA PRO A 252 -0.60 0.98 1.60
C PRO A 252 0.07 0.24 2.75
N VAL A 253 1.12 -0.49 2.41
CA VAL A 253 1.95 -1.20 3.37
C VAL A 253 3.39 -0.82 3.06
N GLU A 254 4.04 -0.19 4.03
CA GLU A 254 5.48 0.00 3.96
C GLU A 254 6.16 -1.37 3.94
N LYS A 255 6.86 -1.64 2.86
CA LYS A 255 7.65 -2.86 2.69
C LYS A 255 9.11 -2.48 2.84
N VAL A 256 9.72 -3.05 3.88
CA VAL A 256 11.16 -2.98 4.08
C VAL A 256 11.81 -4.05 3.21
N ILE A 257 12.53 -3.62 2.17
CA ILE A 257 13.35 -4.51 1.36
C ILE A 257 14.78 -4.44 1.89
N LEU A 258 15.24 -5.56 2.44
CA LEU A 258 16.64 -5.75 2.79
C LEU A 258 17.37 -6.32 1.58
N THR A 259 18.14 -5.47 0.91
CA THR A 259 18.98 -5.87 -0.21
C THR A 259 20.39 -6.15 0.29
N LYS A 260 20.84 -7.40 0.09
CA LYS A 260 22.20 -7.82 0.44
C LYS A 260 23.15 -7.53 -0.72
N GLY A 261 23.97 -6.48 -0.57
CA GLY A 261 25.05 -6.16 -1.49
C GLY A 261 26.37 -6.81 -1.06
N ARG A 262 27.15 -7.32 -2.01
CA ARG A 262 28.57 -7.62 -1.75
C ARG A 262 29.32 -6.30 -1.79
N GLU A 263 29.88 -5.91 -0.65
CA GLU A 263 30.62 -4.66 -0.52
C GLU A 263 32.09 -4.88 -0.89
N ALA A 264 32.73 -5.87 -0.26
CA ALA A 264 34.11 -6.23 -0.54
C ALA A 264 34.45 -7.63 -0.03
N TRP A 265 35.56 -8.17 -0.51
CA TRP A 265 36.23 -9.34 0.03
C TRP A 265 37.49 -8.89 0.77
N VAL A 266 37.59 -9.24 2.05
CA VAL A 266 38.75 -8.93 2.89
C VAL A 266 39.68 -10.14 2.91
N CYS A 267 40.90 -9.96 2.42
CA CYS A 267 41.89 -11.02 2.34
C CYS A 267 42.41 -11.41 3.72
N ASN A 268 42.55 -12.72 4.01
CA ASN A 268 43.13 -13.20 5.25
C ASN A 268 44.65 -12.98 5.35
N PHE A 269 45.35 -12.87 4.22
CA PHE A 269 46.81 -12.71 4.16
C PHE A 269 47.25 -11.25 4.28
N CYS A 270 46.73 -10.36 3.41
CA CYS A 270 47.15 -8.96 3.39
C CYS A 270 46.21 -7.99 4.12
N GLY A 271 45.02 -8.45 4.54
CA GLY A 271 44.02 -7.60 5.19
C GLY A 271 43.37 -6.52 4.30
N CYS A 272 43.71 -6.48 3.01
CA CYS A 272 43.18 -5.50 2.07
C CYS A 272 41.76 -5.86 1.60
N TRP A 273 41.03 -4.85 1.17
CA TRP A 273 39.65 -4.95 0.65
C TRP A 273 39.69 -5.01 -0.87
N HIS A 274 39.05 -6.03 -1.45
CA HIS A 274 39.01 -6.29 -2.89
C HIS A 274 37.56 -6.40 -3.39
N ASN A 275 37.29 -6.12 -4.66
CA ASN A 275 35.97 -6.37 -5.23
C ASN A 275 35.76 -7.87 -5.50
N CYS A 276 36.83 -8.58 -5.83
CA CYS A 276 36.81 -10.04 -5.91
C CYS A 276 38.14 -10.67 -5.46
N PRO A 277 38.15 -11.95 -5.04
CA PRO A 277 39.36 -12.60 -4.53
C PRO A 277 40.51 -12.62 -5.53
N SER A 278 40.21 -12.68 -6.83
CA SER A 278 41.20 -12.74 -7.91
C SER A 278 42.04 -11.46 -8.08
N GLU A 279 41.63 -10.35 -7.48
CA GLU A 279 42.41 -9.09 -7.48
C GLU A 279 43.51 -9.07 -6.41
N CYS A 280 43.54 -10.08 -5.53
CA CYS A 280 44.57 -10.19 -4.50
C CYS A 280 45.84 -10.87 -5.04
N CYS A 281 46.99 -10.50 -4.48
CA CYS A 281 48.27 -11.11 -4.81
C CYS A 281 48.35 -12.58 -4.36
N GLU A 282 47.66 -12.94 -3.27
CA GLU A 282 47.64 -14.31 -2.72
C GLU A 282 46.22 -14.81 -2.39
N PRO A 283 45.39 -15.08 -3.42
CA PRO A 283 43.99 -15.46 -3.23
C PRO A 283 43.79 -16.82 -2.54
N TRP A 284 44.80 -17.70 -2.57
CA TRP A 284 44.73 -19.06 -2.00
C TRP A 284 44.75 -19.09 -0.46
N HIS A 285 45.17 -18.02 0.20
CA HIS A 285 45.04 -17.89 1.67
C HIS A 285 43.60 -17.57 2.10
N GLY A 286 42.69 -17.38 1.14
CA GLY A 286 41.28 -17.14 1.38
C GLY A 286 41.02 -15.76 1.98
N GLY A 287 39.75 -15.54 2.33
CA GLY A 287 39.27 -14.26 2.82
C GLY A 287 37.78 -14.29 3.09
N LYS A 288 37.27 -13.21 3.69
CA LYS A 288 35.87 -13.09 4.12
C LYS A 288 35.15 -12.04 3.29
N TRP A 289 33.98 -12.40 2.77
CA TRP A 289 33.07 -11.43 2.17
C TRP A 289 32.42 -10.55 3.23
N VAL A 290 32.56 -9.24 3.06
CA VAL A 290 31.82 -8.20 3.75
C VAL A 290 30.61 -7.84 2.88
N TYR A 291 29.46 -7.76 3.53
CA TYR A 291 28.19 -7.46 2.90
C TYR A 291 27.63 -6.20 3.52
N GLU A 292 27.17 -5.30 2.65
CA GLU A 292 26.36 -4.16 3.04
C GLU A 292 24.89 -4.57 2.91
N TYR A 293 24.11 -4.31 3.95
CA TYR A 293 22.67 -4.47 3.90
C TYR A 293 22.05 -3.09 3.70
N LYS A 294 21.46 -2.88 2.53
CA LYS A 294 20.70 -1.65 2.26
C LYS A 294 19.25 -1.92 2.58
N GLU A 295 18.72 -1.11 3.48
CA GLU A 295 17.31 -1.07 3.79
C GLU A 295 16.65 -0.04 2.88
N GLU A 296 15.77 -0.50 1.99
CA GLU A 296 14.92 0.38 1.19
C GLU A 296 13.48 0.22 1.67
N LYS A 297 12.90 1.31 2.15
CA LYS A 297 11.48 1.41 2.47
C LYS A 297 10.72 1.80 1.21
N ILE A 298 9.92 0.89 0.69
CA ILE A 298 9.05 1.16 -0.47
C ILE A 298 7.60 1.11 -0.05
N LEU A 299 6.80 2.02 -0.61
CA LEU A 299 5.35 1.99 -0.51
C LEU A 299 4.84 0.87 -1.42
N ASP A 300 4.42 -0.24 -0.83
CA ASP A 300 3.73 -1.31 -1.53
C ASP A 300 2.23 -1.18 -1.31
N PHE A 301 1.43 -1.78 -2.18
CA PHE A 301 -0.03 -1.76 -2.08
C PHE A 301 -0.54 -3.20 -2.09
N LYS A 302 -0.90 -3.71 -0.91
CA LYS A 302 -1.52 -5.04 -0.75
C LYS A 302 -3.01 -4.98 -1.05
#